data_AF-A0AA43HSA8-F1
#
_entry.id   AF-A0AA43HSA8-F1
#
_cell.length_a   1.000
_cell.length_b   1.000
_cell.length_c   1.000
_cell.angle_alpha   90.00
_cell.angle_beta   90.00
_cell.angle_gamma   90.00
#
_symmetry.space_group_name_H-M   'P 1'
#
loop_
_entity.id
_entity.type
_entity.pdbx_description
1 polymer ?
#
loop_
_entity_poly.entity_id
_entity_poly.type
_entity_poly.pdbx_seq_one_letter_code
_entity_poly.pdbx_strand_id
1 'polypeptide(L)'
;MSFIKKTITFEISTKTDIMEKTVEYFINSGFKLVANEKNRLIFTCGSLFRNRWTFNPLKWKSKIKIRVSGDSINADFIIDATGQIISIEENNTWDIFVENYRNFLFDNIDYNSINQKHIVKVRNRNIKLISWTLLGCLIGGVLSVILAILIGQPILIPVGIVGMAILFIIKRPKF
;
A
#
# COMPACT_ATOMS: atom_id res chain seq x y z
N MET A 1 11.85 -8.04 9.19
CA MET A 1 11.43 -7.62 7.83
C MET A 1 9.95 -7.93 7.67
N SER A 2 9.14 -7.00 7.15
CA SER A 2 7.70 -7.19 6.95
C SER A 2 7.40 -7.45 5.48
N PHE A 3 6.74 -8.58 5.19
CA PHE A 3 6.32 -8.95 3.85
C PHE A 3 4.82 -9.20 3.84
N ILE A 4 4.14 -8.74 2.80
CA ILE A 4 2.78 -9.13 2.48
C ILE A 4 2.88 -10.14 1.34
N LYS A 5 2.22 -11.29 1.52
CA LYS A 5 2.08 -12.30 0.47
C LYS A 5 0.61 -12.45 0.15
N LYS A 6 0.26 -12.37 -1.13
CA LYS A 6 -1.07 -12.70 -1.64
C LYS A 6 -0.88 -13.71 -2.76
N THR A 7 -1.73 -14.73 -2.80
CA THR A 7 -1.75 -15.72 -3.88
C THR A 7 -3.19 -15.93 -4.28
N ILE A 8 -3.45 -15.91 -5.59
CA ILE A 8 -4.74 -16.31 -6.15
C ILE A 8 -4.52 -17.37 -7.22
N THR A 9 -5.42 -18.34 -7.22
CA THR A 9 -5.49 -19.38 -8.24
C THR A 9 -6.92 -19.44 -8.73
N PHE A 10 -7.10 -19.44 -10.05
CA PHE A 10 -8.42 -19.50 -10.66
C PHE A 10 -8.32 -20.11 -12.05
N GLU A 11 -9.43 -20.68 -12.50
CA GLU A 11 -9.58 -21.27 -13.83
C GLU A 11 -10.08 -20.23 -14.82
N ILE A 12 -9.68 -20.37 -16.09
CA ILE A 12 -10.10 -19.51 -17.19
C ILE A 12 -10.61 -20.39 -18.32
N SER A 13 -11.87 -20.15 -18.70
CA SER A 13 -12.57 -20.88 -19.75
C SER A 13 -12.10 -20.52 -21.17
N THR A 14 -11.53 -19.33 -21.36
CA THR A 14 -11.06 -18.81 -22.65
C THR A 14 -9.57 -18.50 -22.63
N LYS A 15 -8.77 -19.26 -23.40
CA LYS A 15 -7.30 -19.13 -23.44
C LYS A 15 -6.77 -17.98 -24.30
N THR A 16 -7.59 -17.47 -25.20
CA THR A 16 -7.14 -16.44 -26.14
C THR A 16 -6.79 -15.18 -25.37
N ASP A 17 -5.52 -14.79 -25.52
CA ASP A 17 -4.97 -13.51 -25.10
C ASP A 17 -4.74 -13.27 -23.60
N ILE A 18 -4.78 -14.32 -22.78
CA ILE A 18 -4.53 -14.22 -21.32
C ILE A 18 -3.19 -13.51 -21.03
N MET A 19 -2.12 -13.92 -21.71
CA MET A 19 -0.78 -13.40 -21.43
C MET A 19 -0.67 -11.91 -21.78
N GLU A 20 -1.28 -11.48 -22.89
CA GLU A 20 -1.30 -10.08 -23.32
C GLU A 20 -2.13 -9.23 -22.36
N LYS A 21 -3.34 -9.69 -22.00
CA LYS A 21 -4.20 -9.05 -21.00
C LYS A 21 -3.50 -8.92 -19.64
N THR A 22 -2.81 -9.97 -19.20
CA THR A 22 -2.03 -9.91 -17.96
C THR A 22 -0.94 -8.83 -18.07
N VAL A 23 -0.21 -8.76 -19.18
CA VAL A 23 0.79 -7.70 -19.39
C VAL A 23 0.14 -6.33 -19.37
N GLU A 24 -0.95 -6.12 -20.11
CA GLU A 24 -1.70 -4.86 -20.17
C GLU A 24 -2.11 -4.38 -18.76
N TYR A 25 -2.75 -5.24 -17.98
CA TYR A 25 -3.22 -4.92 -16.63
C TYR A 25 -2.09 -4.39 -15.74
N PHE A 26 -0.96 -5.10 -15.71
CA PHE A 26 0.16 -4.75 -14.85
C PHE A 26 0.93 -3.53 -15.36
N ILE A 27 1.13 -3.39 -16.68
CA ILE A 27 1.80 -2.22 -17.27
C ILE A 27 0.96 -0.96 -17.03
N ASN A 28 -0.36 -1.00 -17.23
CA ASN A 28 -1.25 0.13 -16.97
C ASN A 28 -1.31 0.51 -15.49
N SER A 29 -1.15 -0.47 -14.60
CA SER A 29 -0.97 -0.25 -13.16
C SER A 29 0.42 0.29 -12.78
N GLY A 30 1.32 0.42 -13.76
CA GLY A 30 2.68 0.96 -13.65
C GLY A 30 3.68 -0.01 -13.01
N PHE A 31 3.48 -1.31 -13.19
CA PHE A 31 4.50 -2.34 -12.98
C PHE A 31 5.40 -2.45 -14.22
N LYS A 32 6.56 -3.06 -14.05
CA LYS A 32 7.51 -3.35 -15.13
C LYS A 32 7.62 -4.86 -15.32
N LEU A 33 7.44 -5.32 -16.56
CA LEU A 33 7.72 -6.69 -16.95
C LEU A 33 9.24 -6.92 -16.95
N VAL A 34 9.71 -7.91 -16.20
CA VAL A 34 11.14 -8.25 -16.08
C VAL A 34 11.47 -9.63 -16.65
N ALA A 35 10.48 -10.50 -16.84
CA ALA A 35 10.64 -11.77 -17.54
C ALA A 35 9.34 -12.16 -18.23
N ASN A 36 9.44 -12.60 -19.49
CA ASN A 36 8.35 -13.12 -20.30
C ASN A 36 8.78 -14.48 -20.88
N GLU A 37 8.34 -15.54 -20.23
CA GLU A 37 8.56 -16.93 -20.66
C GLU A 37 7.22 -17.51 -21.12
N LYS A 38 7.24 -18.58 -21.94
CA LYS A 38 6.06 -19.17 -22.61
C LYS A 38 4.79 -19.24 -21.76
N ASN A 39 4.92 -19.58 -20.47
CA ASN A 39 3.80 -19.75 -19.53
C ASN A 39 4.00 -18.97 -18.22
N ARG A 40 4.90 -17.98 -18.21
CA ARG A 40 5.29 -17.30 -16.98
C ARG A 40 5.65 -15.85 -17.23
N LEU A 41 5.04 -14.98 -16.44
CA LEU A 41 5.33 -13.55 -16.42
C LEU A 41 5.87 -13.17 -15.05
N ILE A 42 6.86 -12.30 -15.02
CA ILE A 42 7.36 -11.72 -13.79
C ILE A 42 7.32 -10.21 -13.91
N PHE A 43 6.65 -9.57 -12.96
CA PHE A 43 6.57 -8.13 -12.86
C PHE A 43 7.24 -7.63 -11.59
N THR A 44 7.74 -6.40 -11.64
CA THR A 44 8.25 -5.69 -10.47
C THR A 44 7.70 -4.27 -10.43
N CYS A 45 7.55 -3.72 -9.23
CA CYS A 45 7.24 -2.31 -9.01
C CYS A 45 8.01 -1.80 -7.80
N GLY A 46 8.19 -0.48 -7.72
CA GLY A 46 8.75 0.19 -6.54
C GLY A 46 10.22 -0.10 -6.24
N SER A 47 10.68 0.46 -5.11
CA SER A 47 11.99 0.21 -4.52
C SER A 47 11.92 0.46 -3.02
N LEU A 48 12.81 -0.15 -2.23
CA LEU A 48 12.83 0.02 -0.76
C LEU A 48 12.93 1.49 -0.34
N PHE A 49 13.73 2.28 -1.07
CA PHE A 49 13.85 3.72 -0.83
C PHE A 49 12.52 4.42 -1.09
N ARG A 50 11.85 4.11 -2.21
CA ARG A 50 10.58 4.74 -2.56
C ARG A 50 9.44 4.33 -1.63
N ASN A 51 9.48 3.13 -1.06
CA ASN A 51 8.49 2.65 -0.09
C ASN A 51 8.32 3.64 1.05
N ARG A 52 9.42 4.18 1.59
CA ARG A 52 9.42 5.09 2.75
C ARG A 52 8.73 6.42 2.49
N TRP A 53 8.62 6.82 1.22
CA TRP A 53 8.12 8.13 0.83
C TRP A 53 6.76 8.09 0.13
N THR A 54 6.21 6.90 -0.16
CA THR A 54 4.96 6.75 -0.90
C THR A 54 3.83 6.19 -0.05
N PHE A 55 2.73 6.94 0.01
CA PHE A 55 1.45 6.49 0.59
C PHE A 55 0.59 5.71 -0.41
N ASN A 56 1.16 5.27 -1.53
CA ASN A 56 0.50 4.38 -2.48
C ASN A 56 1.04 2.96 -2.29
N PRO A 57 0.25 2.04 -1.69
CA PRO A 57 0.68 0.66 -1.45
C PRO A 57 1.09 -0.07 -2.73
N LEU A 58 0.44 0.20 -3.87
CA LEU A 58 0.74 -0.45 -5.15
C LEU A 58 2.05 0.04 -5.79
N LYS A 59 2.67 1.10 -5.23
CA LYS A 59 4.02 1.56 -5.62
C LYS A 59 5.11 1.06 -4.69
N TRP A 60 4.77 0.23 -3.72
CA TRP A 60 5.77 -0.44 -2.90
C TRP A 60 6.55 -1.47 -3.71
N LYS A 61 7.78 -1.72 -3.26
CA LYS A 61 8.65 -2.75 -3.79
C LYS A 61 7.90 -4.07 -3.78
N SER A 62 7.67 -4.60 -4.96
CA SER A 62 6.88 -5.81 -5.14
C SER A 62 7.41 -6.63 -6.31
N LYS A 63 7.17 -7.94 -6.22
CA LYS A 63 7.44 -8.90 -7.26
C LYS A 63 6.20 -9.75 -7.46
N ILE A 64 5.66 -9.73 -8.66
CA ILE A 64 4.48 -10.50 -9.04
C ILE A 64 4.95 -11.60 -9.99
N LYS A 65 4.55 -12.84 -9.72
CA LYS A 65 4.84 -13.97 -10.59
C LYS A 65 3.51 -14.56 -11.04
N ILE A 66 3.27 -14.55 -12.33
CA ILE A 66 2.11 -15.18 -12.94
C ILE A 66 2.59 -16.45 -13.64
N ARG A 67 1.88 -17.55 -13.44
CA ARG A 67 2.08 -18.81 -14.14
C ARG A 67 0.76 -19.26 -14.73
N VAL A 68 0.80 -19.65 -16.00
CA VAL A 68 -0.35 -20.20 -16.72
C VAL A 68 -0.10 -21.68 -16.96
N SER A 69 -0.95 -22.54 -16.42
CA SER A 69 -0.82 -24.00 -16.52
C SER A 69 -2.14 -24.58 -17.01
N GLY A 70 -2.22 -24.89 -18.31
CA GLY A 70 -3.47 -25.35 -18.92
C GLY A 70 -4.53 -24.26 -18.84
N ASP A 71 -5.59 -24.53 -18.08
CA ASP A 71 -6.74 -23.64 -17.89
C ASP A 71 -6.65 -22.87 -16.57
N SER A 72 -5.54 -23.02 -15.83
CA SER A 72 -5.35 -22.39 -14.53
C SER A 72 -4.33 -21.25 -14.59
N ILE A 73 -4.64 -20.16 -13.90
CA ILE A 73 -3.66 -19.13 -13.54
C ILE A 73 -3.33 -19.26 -12.07
N ASN A 74 -2.03 -19.19 -11.77
CA ASN A 74 -1.53 -18.94 -10.43
C ASN A 74 -0.76 -17.62 -10.42
N ALA A 75 -1.16 -16.70 -9.54
CA ALA A 75 -0.55 -15.40 -9.37
C ALA A 75 -0.05 -15.22 -7.94
N ASP A 76 1.27 -15.12 -7.78
CA ASP A 76 1.94 -14.85 -6.51
C ASP A 76 2.38 -13.38 -6.43
N PHE A 77 1.91 -12.67 -5.42
CA PHE A 77 2.24 -11.28 -5.14
C PHE A 77 3.10 -11.23 -3.87
N ILE A 78 4.34 -10.78 -4.03
CA ILE A 78 5.28 -10.62 -2.92
C ILE A 78 5.57 -9.14 -2.76
N ILE A 79 5.09 -8.53 -1.68
CA ILE A 79 5.24 -7.11 -1.40
C ILE A 79 6.18 -6.94 -0.21
N ASP A 80 7.26 -6.20 -0.42
CA ASP A 80 8.23 -5.83 0.61
C ASP A 80 7.77 -4.51 1.23
N ALA A 81 7.23 -4.60 2.45
CA ALA A 81 6.73 -3.47 3.22
C ALA A 81 7.72 -3.04 4.31
N THR A 82 9.00 -3.39 4.16
CA THR A 82 10.02 -3.10 5.16
C THR A 82 10.10 -1.60 5.46
N GLY A 83 10.01 -1.26 6.75
CA GLY A 83 10.02 0.12 7.22
C GLY A 83 8.67 0.83 7.17
N GLN A 84 7.59 0.11 6.87
CA GLN A 84 6.22 0.61 6.94
C GLN A 84 5.41 -0.12 8.03
N ILE A 85 4.57 0.64 8.72
CA ILE A 85 3.49 0.08 9.56
C ILE A 85 2.29 -0.09 8.63
N ILE A 86 1.98 -1.33 8.26
CA ILE A 86 0.90 -1.62 7.32
C ILE A 86 -0.45 -1.47 8.03
N SER A 87 -1.28 -0.57 7.53
CA SER A 87 -2.67 -0.44 7.96
C SER A 87 -3.56 -1.49 7.27
N ILE A 88 -4.72 -1.76 7.88
CA ILE A 88 -5.74 -2.67 7.33
C ILE A 88 -6.16 -2.19 5.92
N GLU A 89 -6.29 -0.89 5.73
CA GLU A 89 -6.72 -0.30 4.47
C GLU A 89 -5.67 -0.41 3.36
N GLU A 90 -4.38 -0.34 3.70
CA GLU A 90 -3.29 -0.58 2.76
C GLU A 90 -3.23 -2.06 2.35
N ASN A 91 -3.44 -2.97 3.31
CA ASN A 91 -3.57 -4.39 3.00
C ASN A 91 -4.80 -4.65 2.10
N ASN A 92 -5.95 -4.04 2.41
CA ASN A 92 -7.17 -4.17 1.60
C ASN A 92 -7.00 -3.60 0.19
N THR A 93 -6.14 -2.59 0.01
CA THR A 93 -5.82 -2.05 -1.33
C THR A 93 -5.16 -3.13 -2.20
N TRP A 94 -4.28 -3.95 -1.62
CA TRP A 94 -3.71 -5.10 -2.32
C TRP A 94 -4.74 -6.20 -2.58
N ASP A 95 -5.62 -6.48 -1.62
CA ASP A 95 -6.69 -7.47 -1.80
C ASP A 95 -7.61 -7.09 -2.97
N ILE A 96 -8.03 -5.82 -3.04
CA ILE A 96 -8.85 -5.29 -4.13
C ILE A 96 -8.10 -5.32 -5.47
N PHE A 97 -6.81 -4.96 -5.48
CA PHE A 97 -6.00 -5.00 -6.68
C PHE A 97 -5.88 -6.42 -7.24
N VAL A 98 -5.64 -7.40 -6.37
CA VAL A 98 -5.54 -8.81 -6.74
C VAL A 98 -6.87 -9.35 -7.27
N GLU A 99 -8.00 -9.00 -6.64
CA GLU A 99 -9.32 -9.41 -7.13
C GLU A 99 -9.68 -8.72 -8.46
N ASN A 100 -9.34 -7.44 -8.62
CA ASN A 100 -9.56 -6.71 -9.86
C ASN A 100 -8.73 -7.27 -11.02
N TYR A 101 -7.55 -7.83 -10.76
CA TYR A 101 -6.79 -8.55 -11.78
C TYR A 101 -7.55 -9.79 -12.27
N ARG A 102 -8.10 -10.57 -11.34
CA ARG A 102 -8.94 -11.72 -11.67
C ARG A 102 -10.14 -11.28 -12.52
N ASN A 103 -10.89 -10.27 -12.06
CA ASN A 103 -12.08 -9.77 -12.76
C ASN A 103 -11.76 -9.17 -14.15
N PHE A 104 -10.63 -8.46 -14.28
CA PHE A 104 -10.16 -7.93 -15.56
C PHE A 104 -10.03 -9.04 -16.63
N LEU A 105 -9.54 -10.21 -16.24
CA LEU A 105 -9.36 -11.34 -17.16
C LEU A 105 -10.68 -11.98 -17.59
N PHE A 106 -11.73 -11.90 -16.77
CA PHE A 106 -13.06 -12.44 -17.11
C PHE A 106 -13.89 -11.45 -17.93
N ASP A 107 -13.95 -10.19 -17.50
CA ASP A 107 -14.96 -9.26 -18.01
C ASP A 107 -14.39 -8.22 -18.98
N ASN A 108 -13.04 -8.15 -19.11
CA ASN A 108 -12.32 -7.19 -19.94
C ASN A 108 -12.62 -5.70 -19.62
N ILE A 109 -13.09 -5.43 -18.40
CA ILE A 109 -13.38 -4.08 -17.90
C ILE A 109 -12.11 -3.48 -17.29
N ASP A 110 -11.76 -2.25 -17.64
CA ASP A 110 -10.61 -1.57 -17.02
C ASP A 110 -10.89 -1.19 -15.55
N TYR A 111 -10.30 -1.96 -14.63
CA TYR A 111 -10.37 -1.72 -13.18
C TYR A 111 -9.35 -0.68 -12.67
N ASN A 112 -8.54 -0.05 -13.53
CA ASN A 112 -7.57 0.97 -13.12
C ASN A 112 -8.24 2.12 -12.38
N SER A 113 -9.38 2.61 -12.87
CA SER A 113 -10.11 3.71 -12.22
C SER A 113 -10.57 3.33 -10.80
N ILE A 114 -11.01 2.10 -10.59
CA ILE A 114 -11.42 1.56 -9.28
C ILE A 114 -10.19 1.46 -8.37
N ASN A 115 -9.09 0.87 -8.86
CA ASN A 115 -7.83 0.79 -8.14
C ASN A 115 -7.33 2.19 -7.70
N GLN A 116 -7.38 3.17 -8.60
CA GLN A 116 -6.96 4.54 -8.30
C GLN A 116 -7.84 5.21 -7.24
N LYS A 117 -9.17 4.99 -7.26
CA LYS A 117 -10.06 5.50 -6.22
C LYS A 117 -9.67 4.98 -4.83
N HIS A 118 -9.35 3.69 -4.72
CA HIS A 118 -8.90 3.10 -3.45
C HIS A 118 -7.54 3.66 -3.00
N ILE A 119 -6.59 3.79 -3.91
CA ILE A 119 -5.28 4.42 -3.63
C ILE A 119 -5.46 5.85 -3.10
N VAL A 120 -6.27 6.67 -3.77
CA VAL A 120 -6.51 8.07 -3.37
C VAL A 120 -7.17 8.12 -1.99
N LYS A 121 -8.13 7.24 -1.71
CA LYS A 121 -8.79 7.15 -0.40
C LYS A 121 -7.78 6.84 0.72
N VAL A 122 -6.93 5.84 0.53
CA VAL A 122 -5.90 5.45 1.51
C VAL A 122 -4.86 6.55 1.69
N ARG A 123 -4.37 7.13 0.58
CA ARG A 123 -3.43 8.26 0.62
C ARG A 123 -3.98 9.44 1.42
N ASN A 124 -5.22 9.85 1.15
CA ASN A 124 -5.82 10.99 1.83
C ASN A 124 -6.00 10.73 3.33
N ARG A 125 -6.34 9.49 3.71
CA ARG A 125 -6.42 9.08 5.11
C ARG A 125 -5.06 9.12 5.79
N ASN A 126 -4.02 8.59 5.15
CA ASN A 126 -2.66 8.59 5.70
C ASN A 126 -2.12 10.02 5.86
N ILE A 127 -2.34 10.89 4.87
CA ILE A 127 -1.98 12.30 4.95
C ILE A 127 -2.70 12.97 6.13
N LYS A 128 -4.02 12.79 6.26
CA LYS A 128 -4.79 13.34 7.39
C LYS A 128 -4.24 12.85 8.74
N LEU A 129 -3.92 11.56 8.84
CA LEU A 129 -3.36 10.98 10.07
C LEU A 129 -2.04 11.65 10.44
N ILE A 130 -1.12 11.79 9.48
CA ILE A 130 0.18 12.45 9.70
C ILE A 130 -0.01 13.92 10.06
N SER A 131 -0.91 14.64 9.39
CA SER A 131 -1.22 16.04 9.71
C SER A 131 -1.69 16.21 11.16
N TRP A 132 -2.58 15.33 11.63
CA TRP A 132 -3.04 15.35 13.02
C TRP A 132 -1.94 15.02 14.01
N THR A 133 -1.07 14.05 13.69
CA THR A 133 0.10 13.71 14.51
C THR A 133 1.06 14.89 14.63
N LEU A 134 1.39 15.54 13.51
CA LEU A 134 2.28 16.70 13.50
C LEU A 134 1.70 17.88 14.30
N LEU A 135 0.39 18.13 14.18
CA LEU A 135 -0.29 19.15 14.97
C LEU A 135 -0.21 18.85 16.48
N GLY A 136 -0.45 17.60 16.87
CA GLY A 136 -0.30 17.15 18.25
C GLY A 136 1.13 17.31 18.77
N CYS A 137 2.14 16.94 17.96
CA CYS A 137 3.55 17.13 18.31
C CYS A 137 3.90 18.61 18.51
N LEU A 138 3.42 19.51 17.64
CA LEU A 138 3.68 20.95 17.74
C LEU A 138 3.07 21.54 19.02
N ILE A 139 1.80 21.28 19.27
CA ILE A 139 1.10 21.77 20.47
C ILE A 139 1.74 21.20 21.74
N GLY A 140 1.98 19.87 21.75
CA GLY A 140 2.64 19.20 22.86
C GLY A 140 4.04 19.73 23.12
N GLY A 141 4.84 19.95 22.07
CA GLY A 141 6.19 20.50 22.19
C GLY A 141 6.19 21.89 22.83
N VAL A 142 5.35 22.80 22.34
CA VAL A 142 5.26 24.17 22.89
C VAL A 142 4.85 24.14 24.36
N LEU A 143 3.76 23.45 24.71
CA LEU A 143 3.28 23.37 26.10
C LEU A 143 4.31 22.72 27.04
N SER A 144 5.00 21.69 26.56
CA SER A 144 5.96 20.95 27.37
C SER A 144 7.27 21.70 27.58
N VAL A 145 7.71 22.52 26.62
CA VAL A 145 8.85 23.42 26.79
C VAL A 145 8.55 24.46 27.88
N ILE A 146 7.37 25.07 27.85
CA ILE A 146 6.94 26.03 28.87
C ILE A 146 6.97 25.36 30.26
N LEU A 147 6.37 24.17 30.39
CA LEU A 147 6.35 23.41 31.65
C LEU A 147 7.75 22.98 32.11
N ALA A 148 8.61 22.54 31.20
CA ALA A 148 9.97 22.13 31.52
C ALA A 148 10.80 23.28 32.07
N ILE A 149 10.63 24.50 31.55
CA ILE A 149 11.28 25.72 32.06
C ILE A 149 10.75 26.05 33.46
N LEU A 150 9.43 26.01 33.67
CA LEU A 150 8.81 26.35 34.95
C LEU A 150 9.18 25.37 36.07
N ILE A 151 9.27 24.08 35.76
CA ILE A 151 9.47 22.99 36.74
C ILE A 151 10.95 22.58 36.83
N GLY A 152 11.79 23.01 35.88
CA GLY A 152 13.20 22.63 35.81
C GLY A 152 13.42 21.16 35.42
N GLN A 153 12.47 20.55 34.69
CA GLN A 153 12.48 19.12 34.35
C GLN A 153 12.41 18.92 32.82
N PRO A 154 13.56 18.76 32.14
CA PRO A 154 13.63 18.65 30.67
C PRO A 154 12.90 17.43 30.09
N ILE A 155 12.71 16.36 30.88
CA ILE A 155 12.05 15.12 30.43
C ILE A 155 10.57 15.33 30.07
N LEU A 156 9.96 16.43 30.51
CA LEU A 156 8.57 16.75 30.16
C LEU A 156 8.39 17.04 28.66
N ILE A 157 9.44 17.51 27.97
CA ILE A 157 9.40 17.83 26.54
C ILE A 157 9.03 16.61 25.69
N PRO A 158 9.81 15.50 25.69
CA PRO A 158 9.45 14.33 24.89
C PRO A 158 8.12 13.71 25.34
N VAL A 159 7.79 13.74 26.63
CA VAL A 159 6.53 13.17 27.16
C VAL A 159 5.32 13.89 26.60
N GLY A 160 5.27 15.22 26.64
CA GLY A 160 4.11 15.94 26.14
C GLY A 160 4.03 16.02 24.62
N ILE A 161 5.16 15.97 23.90
CA ILE A 161 5.15 15.76 22.43
C ILE A 161 4.44 14.45 22.10
N VAL A 162 4.87 13.34 22.70
CA VAL A 162 4.29 12.01 22.42
C VAL A 162 2.85 11.93 22.92
N GLY A 163 2.57 12.42 24.12
CA GLY A 163 1.23 12.41 24.72
C GLY A 163 0.22 13.16 23.88
N MET A 164 0.54 14.38 23.43
CA MET A 164 -0.36 15.16 22.58
C MET A 164 -0.48 14.57 21.17
N ALA A 165 0.60 14.02 20.60
CA ALA A 165 0.52 13.31 19.33
C ALA A 165 -0.48 12.14 19.38
N ILE A 166 -0.44 11.34 20.45
CA ILE A 166 -1.38 10.23 20.68
C ILE A 166 -2.81 10.76 20.87
N LEU A 167 -3.01 11.79 21.71
CA LEU A 167 -4.33 12.36 21.96
C LEU A 167 -4.99 12.87 20.68
N PHE A 168 -4.25 13.56 19.82
CA PHE A 168 -4.76 14.04 18.54
C PHE A 168 -5.07 12.92 17.56
N ILE A 169 -4.29 11.82 17.57
CA ILE A 169 -4.60 10.62 16.79
C ILE A 169 -5.92 9.98 17.28
N ILE A 170 -6.15 9.89 18.59
CA ILE A 170 -7.33 9.26 19.20
C ILE A 170 -8.58 10.12 19.02
N LYS A 171 -8.48 11.44 19.26
CA LYS A 171 -9.59 12.40 19.22
C LYS A 171 -9.92 12.90 17.82
N ARG A 172 -9.20 12.44 16.79
CA ARG A 172 -9.49 12.86 15.41
C ARG A 172 -10.92 12.51 15.03
N PRO A 173 -11.60 13.37 14.26
CA PRO A 173 -12.92 13.05 13.72
C PRO A 173 -12.82 11.85 12.76
N LYS A 174 -13.70 10.86 12.95
CA LYS A 174 -13.88 9.73 12.04
C LYS A 174 -14.77 10.22 10.90
N PHE A 175 -14.19 10.51 9.73
CA PHE A 175 -14.91 10.79 8.49
C PHE A 175 -14.82 9.60 7.54
#